data_AF-G7LDK0-F1
#
_entry.id   AF-G7LDK0-F1
#
_cell.length_a   1.000
_cell.length_b   1.000
_cell.length_c   1.000
_cell.angle_alpha   90.00
_cell.angle_beta   90.00
_cell.angle_gamma   90.00
#
_symmetry.space_group_name_H-M   'P 1'
#
loop_
_entity.id
_entity.type
_entity.pdbx_description
1 polymer ?
#
loop_
_entity_poly.entity_id
_entity_poly.type
_entity_poly.pdbx_seq_one_letter_code
_entity_poly.pdbx_strand_id
1 'polypeptide(L)'
;MGRMPYIWGDDAQEFLPERWLKDGIFQPESSFKFTAFHAGPRICLGKDFAYRQMKIVSMALVRFFRFKLENETNDVTYRTMFTLHIDHGLPLYATPRCDVVE
;
A
#
# COMPACT_ATOMS: atom_id res chain seq x y z
N MET A 1 -8.37 -9.10 -9.56
CA MET A 1 -7.73 -10.13 -8.72
C MET A 1 -7.59 -9.71 -7.26
N GLY A 2 -6.97 -8.58 -6.93
CA GLY A 2 -6.66 -8.19 -5.53
C GLY A 2 -7.83 -8.04 -4.56
N ARG A 3 -9.08 -8.06 -5.04
CA ARG A 3 -10.34 -7.92 -4.28
C ARG A 3 -11.28 -9.12 -4.43
N MET A 4 -10.83 -10.21 -5.05
CA MET A 4 -11.66 -11.38 -5.33
C MET A 4 -11.65 -12.33 -4.12
N PRO A 5 -12.80 -12.60 -3.47
CA PRO A 5 -12.85 -13.44 -2.27
C PRO A 5 -12.37 -14.87 -2.50
N TYR A 6 -12.62 -15.44 -3.69
CA TYR A 6 -12.11 -16.75 -4.08
C TYR A 6 -10.57 -16.87 -4.00
N ILE A 7 -9.83 -15.76 -4.16
CA ILE A 7 -8.36 -15.75 -4.10
C ILE A 7 -7.85 -15.39 -2.70
N TRP A 8 -8.52 -14.44 -2.03
CA TRP A 8 -8.00 -13.77 -0.84
C TRP A 8 -8.76 -14.05 0.45
N GLY A 9 -9.89 -14.78 0.38
CA GLY A 9 -10.81 -15.01 1.50
C GLY A 9 -11.89 -13.93 1.61
N ASP A 10 -12.79 -14.08 2.57
CA ASP A 10 -13.91 -13.13 2.79
C ASP A 10 -13.42 -11.74 3.22
N ASP A 11 -12.21 -11.67 3.77
CA ASP A 11 -11.53 -10.42 4.18
C ASP A 11 -10.80 -9.70 3.02
N ALA A 12 -11.08 -10.06 1.75
CA ALA A 12 -10.39 -9.51 0.58
C ALA A 12 -10.52 -7.99 0.41
N GLN A 13 -11.48 -7.35 1.08
CA GLN A 13 -11.66 -5.90 1.08
C GLN A 13 -10.97 -5.20 2.26
N GLU A 14 -10.52 -5.96 3.26
CA GLU A 14 -9.96 -5.42 4.48
C GLU A 14 -8.48 -5.06 4.30
N PHE A 15 -8.08 -3.92 4.86
CA PHE A 15 -6.67 -3.56 4.97
C PHE A 15 -6.02 -4.33 6.12
N LEU A 16 -5.49 -5.52 5.81
CA LEU A 16 -4.86 -6.44 6.78
C LEU A 16 -3.40 -6.73 6.40
N PRO A 17 -2.43 -5.87 6.78
CA PRO A 17 -1.00 -6.10 6.54
C PRO A 17 -0.48 -7.40 7.17
N GLU A 18 -1.08 -7.85 8.26
CA GLU A 18 -0.69 -9.03 9.03
C GLU A 18 -0.91 -10.32 8.23
N ARG A 19 -1.73 -10.31 7.17
CA ARG A 19 -1.92 -11.49 6.29
C ARG A 19 -0.61 -11.99 5.66
N TRP A 20 0.39 -11.12 5.59
CA TRP A 20 1.71 -11.39 5.02
C TRP A 20 2.71 -11.85 6.07
N LEU A 21 2.30 -12.00 7.33
CA LEU A 21 3.18 -12.32 8.45
C LEU A 21 2.77 -13.66 9.06
N LYS A 22 3.77 -14.48 9.38
CA LYS A 22 3.63 -15.67 10.23
C LYS A 22 4.61 -15.54 11.38
N ASP A 23 4.09 -15.44 12.61
CA ASP A 23 4.90 -15.22 13.82
C ASP A 23 5.81 -13.97 13.70
N GLY A 24 5.30 -12.90 13.06
CA GLY A 24 6.04 -11.67 12.80
C GLY A 24 7.03 -11.73 11.63
N ILE A 25 7.18 -12.88 10.98
CA ILE A 25 8.08 -13.08 9.85
C ILE A 25 7.31 -12.96 8.54
N PHE A 26 7.82 -12.12 7.62
CA PHE A 26 7.24 -11.94 6.30
C PHE A 26 7.23 -13.23 5.47
N GLN A 27 6.07 -13.58 4.93
CA GLN A 27 5.84 -14.70 4.05
C GLN A 27 5.44 -14.18 2.66
N PRO A 28 6.33 -14.26 1.66
CA PRO A 28 6.00 -13.80 0.31
C PRO A 28 4.95 -14.70 -0.33
N GLU A 29 3.94 -14.10 -0.96
CA GLU A 29 2.98 -14.83 -1.80
C GLU A 29 3.53 -15.01 -3.22
N SER A 30 3.01 -16.03 -3.92
CA SER A 30 3.27 -16.21 -5.34
C SER A 30 2.97 -14.95 -6.14
N SER A 31 3.90 -14.55 -7.03
CA SER A 31 3.68 -13.39 -7.92
C SER A 31 2.53 -13.61 -8.91
N PHE A 32 2.12 -14.87 -9.13
CA PHE A 32 0.93 -15.19 -9.94
C PHE A 32 -0.38 -14.99 -9.18
N LYS A 33 -0.36 -14.98 -7.84
CA LYS A 33 -1.51 -14.65 -6.99
C LYS A 33 -1.51 -13.16 -6.64
N PHE A 34 -0.35 -12.59 -6.29
CA PHE A 34 -0.15 -11.16 -6.05
C PHE A 34 0.59 -10.49 -7.21
N THR A 35 -0.16 -10.11 -8.24
CA THR A 35 0.36 -9.66 -9.55
C THR A 35 0.68 -8.17 -9.64
N ALA A 36 0.96 -7.49 -8.51
CA ALA A 36 1.21 -6.04 -8.47
C ALA A 36 2.39 -5.60 -9.36
N PHE A 37 3.39 -6.47 -9.54
CA PHE A 37 4.54 -6.27 -10.43
C PHE A 37 4.56 -7.26 -11.60
N HIS A 38 3.41 -7.86 -11.92
CA HIS A 38 3.28 -9.02 -12.81
C HIS A 38 4.05 -10.27 -12.30
N ALA A 39 4.26 -11.25 -13.18
CA ALA A 39 4.93 -12.51 -12.88
C ALA A 39 5.67 -13.06 -14.11
N GLY A 40 6.56 -14.03 -13.90
CA GLY A 40 7.28 -14.73 -14.96
C GLY A 40 8.37 -13.88 -15.63
N PRO A 41 8.81 -14.24 -16.85
CA PRO A 41 9.95 -13.59 -17.54
C PRO A 41 9.75 -12.10 -17.86
N ARG A 42 8.51 -11.61 -17.80
CA ARG A 42 8.14 -10.21 -18.03
C ARG A 42 7.72 -9.48 -16.74
N ILE A 43 8.14 -9.99 -15.58
CA ILE A 43 7.98 -9.29 -14.31
C ILE A 43 8.62 -7.89 -14.39
N CYS A 44 8.03 -6.93 -13.68
CA CYS A 44 8.55 -5.56 -13.67
C CYS A 44 10.02 -5.54 -13.23
N LEU A 45 10.90 -5.07 -14.11
CA LEU A 45 12.34 -4.95 -13.85
C LEU A 45 12.62 -4.03 -12.64
N GLY A 46 11.74 -3.06 -12.40
CA GLY A 46 11.85 -2.11 -11.29
C GLY A 46 11.28 -2.60 -9.96
N LYS A 47 10.81 -3.85 -9.84
CA LYS A 47 10.13 -4.36 -8.63
C LYS A 47 10.92 -4.12 -7.34
N ASP A 48 12.17 -4.56 -7.30
CA ASP A 48 12.98 -4.48 -6.07
C ASP A 48 13.37 -3.04 -5.73
N PHE A 49 13.62 -2.22 -6.76
CA PHE A 49 13.87 -0.80 -6.60
C PHE A 49 12.62 -0.08 -6.03
N ALA A 50 11.45 -0.34 -6.60
CA ALA A 50 10.18 0.22 -6.15
C ALA A 50 9.90 -0.15 -4.68
N TYR A 51 10.08 -1.41 -4.29
CA TYR A 51 9.92 -1.82 -2.89
C TYR A 51 10.88 -1.09 -1.96
N ARG A 52 12.15 -0.92 -2.36
CA ARG A 52 13.12 -0.18 -1.55
C ARG A 52 12.70 1.29 -1.39
N GLN A 53 12.32 1.94 -2.49
CA GLN A 53 11.87 3.34 -2.46
C GLN A 53 10.61 3.51 -1.60
N MET A 54 9.61 2.64 -1.75
CA MET A 54 8.39 2.67 -0.94
C MET A 54 8.72 2.55 0.56
N LYS A 55 9.59 1.61 0.95
CA LYS A 55 10.00 1.44 2.35
C LYS A 55 10.66 2.71 2.91
N ILE A 56 11.62 3.29 2.18
CA ILE A 56 12.33 4.50 2.62
C ILE A 56 11.35 5.66 2.80
N VAL A 57 10.48 5.91 1.82
CA VAL A 57 9.51 7.00 1.87
C VAL A 57 8.50 6.77 3.00
N SER A 58 7.91 5.57 3.10
CA SER A 58 6.96 5.25 4.18
C SER A 58 7.60 5.38 5.56
N MET A 59 8.84 4.92 5.75
CA MET A 59 9.57 5.07 7.01
C MET A 59 9.76 6.55 7.37
N ALA A 60 10.18 7.39 6.43
CA ALA A 60 10.34 8.82 6.67
C ALA A 60 9.00 9.47 7.04
N LEU A 61 7.94 9.23 6.24
CA LEU A 61 6.62 9.80 6.48
C LEU A 61 6.07 9.40 7.86
N VAL A 62 6.14 8.12 8.22
CA VAL A 62 5.62 7.60 9.51
C VAL A 62 6.49 8.03 10.70
N ARG A 63 7.82 8.19 10.52
CA ARG A 63 8.73 8.66 11.57
C ARG A 63 8.48 10.12 11.91
N PHE A 64 8.30 10.98 10.90
CA PHE A 64 8.26 12.43 11.09
C PHE A 64 6.84 13.00 11.21
N PHE A 65 5.81 12.32 10.73
CA PHE A 65 4.46 12.87 10.69
C PHE A 65 3.39 11.92 11.23
N ARG A 66 2.27 12.52 11.65
CA ARG A 66 0.96 11.87 11.82
C ARG A 66 0.03 12.44 10.76
N PHE A 67 -0.73 11.58 10.12
CA PHE A 67 -1.65 11.96 9.06
C PHE A 67 -3.10 11.82 9.54
N LYS A 68 -3.93 12.79 9.19
CA LYS A 68 -5.40 12.73 9.37
C LYS A 68 -6.05 13.14 8.06
N LEU A 69 -7.05 12.40 7.61
CA LEU A 69 -7.84 12.80 6.44
C LEU A 69 -8.57 14.11 6.73
N GLU A 70 -8.67 14.98 5.72
CA GLU A 70 -9.46 16.21 5.86
C GLU A 70 -10.95 15.88 6.05
N ASN A 71 -11.45 14.89 5.31
CA ASN A 71 -12.80 14.36 5.45
C ASN A 71 -12.77 12.82 5.42
N GLU A 72 -13.21 12.20 6.53
CA GLU A 72 -13.25 10.75 6.70
C GLU A 72 -14.44 10.09 5.97
N THR A 73 -15.44 10.87 5.54
CA THR A 73 -16.64 10.35 4.86
C THR A 73 -16.58 10.48 3.33
N ASN A 74 -15.46 10.94 2.77
CA ASN A 74 -15.32 11.05 1.32
C ASN A 74 -15.27 9.65 0.70
N ASP A 75 -16.14 9.40 -0.28
CA ASP A 75 -16.07 8.19 -1.08
C ASP A 75 -14.86 8.28 -2.03
N VAL A 76 -13.81 7.53 -1.71
CA VAL A 76 -12.55 7.54 -2.47
C VAL A 76 -12.68 6.60 -3.65
N THR A 77 -12.86 7.17 -4.84
CA THR A 77 -12.91 6.43 -6.09
C THR A 77 -11.69 6.73 -6.98
N TYR A 78 -11.64 6.07 -8.13
CA TYR A 78 -10.53 6.16 -9.07
C TYR A 78 -11.01 6.78 -10.38
N ARG A 79 -10.12 7.56 -11.00
CA ARG A 79 -10.32 8.04 -12.38
C ARG A 79 -9.58 7.15 -13.37
N THR A 80 -10.18 6.94 -14.54
CA THR A 80 -9.62 6.11 -15.61
C THR A 80 -8.34 6.73 -16.18
N MET A 81 -7.19 6.11 -15.87
CA MET A 81 -5.85 6.53 -16.29
C MET A 81 -4.94 5.30 -16.48
N PHE A 82 -3.74 5.48 -17.04
CA PHE A 82 -2.76 4.39 -17.21
C PHE A 82 -2.32 3.74 -15.90
N THR A 83 -2.24 4.53 -14.82
CA THR A 83 -2.09 4.03 -13.45
C THR A 83 -3.35 4.34 -12.66
N LEU A 84 -3.51 3.75 -11.48
CA LEU A 84 -4.71 3.91 -10.66
C LEU A 84 -4.63 5.22 -9.86
N HIS A 85 -5.10 6.32 -10.44
CA HIS A 85 -5.16 7.62 -9.78
C HIS A 85 -6.43 7.73 -8.93
N ILE A 86 -6.30 8.33 -7.75
CA ILE A 86 -7.45 8.73 -6.93
C ILE A 86 -8.16 9.90 -7.64
N ASP A 87 -9.48 9.80 -7.77
CA ASP A 87 -10.28 10.90 -8.31
C ASP A 87 -10.32 12.07 -7.33
N HIS A 88 -10.17 13.29 -7.83
CA HIS A 88 -10.06 14.52 -7.02
C HIS A 88 -8.94 14.57 -5.95
N GLY A 89 -8.06 13.56 -5.87
CA GLY A 89 -6.95 13.50 -4.91
C GLY A 89 -7.38 13.03 -3.51
N LEU A 90 -6.45 13.08 -2.54
CA LEU A 90 -6.70 12.67 -1.16
C LEU A 90 -6.19 13.74 -0.17
N PRO A 91 -6.98 14.80 0.09
CA PRO A 91 -6.59 15.85 1.02
C PRO A 91 -6.40 15.33 2.45
N LEU A 92 -5.30 15.73 3.08
CA LEU A 92 -4.93 15.30 4.42
C LEU A 92 -4.14 16.37 5.16
N TYR A 93 -4.20 16.33 6.49
CA TYR A 93 -3.36 17.09 7.38
C TYR A 93 -2.16 16.24 7.81
N ALA A 94 -0.96 16.81 7.71
CA ALA A 94 0.27 16.22 8.20
C ALA A 94 0.76 17.02 9.41
N THR A 95 0.75 16.41 10.59
CA THR A 95 1.24 17.02 11.83
C THR A 95 2.60 16.43 12.17
N PRO A 96 3.66 17.24 12.36
CA PRO A 96 4.96 16.74 12.80
C PRO A 96 4.85 15.95 14.11
N ARG A 97 5.61 14.85 14.23
CA ARG A 97 5.76 14.13 15.50
C ARG A 97 6.77 14.87 16.37
N CYS A 98 6.37 15.25 17.58
CA CYS A 98 7.24 15.95 18.54
C CYS A 98 8.29 15.03 19.17
N ASP A 99 8.13 13.71 19.07
CA ASP A 99 9.00 12.69 19.69
C ASP A 99 10.27 12.39 18.85
N VAL A 100 10.67 13.35 18.02
CA VAL A 100 11.87 13.30 17.18
C VAL A 100 12.84 14.40 17.65
N VAL A 101 13.11 14.43 18.96
CA VAL A 101 14.24 15.17 19.52
C VAL A 101 15.38 14.17 19.66
N GLU A 102 16.40 14.36 18.82
CA GLU A 102 17.72 13.68 18.69
C GLU A 102 17.77 12.15 18.81
#